data_AF-A0A1E7GF11-F1
#
_entry.id   AF-A0A1E7GF11-F1
#
_cell.length_a   1.000
_cell.length_b   1.000
_cell.length_c   1.000
_cell.angle_alpha   90.00
_cell.angle_beta   90.00
_cell.angle_gamma   90.00
#
_symmetry.space_group_name_H-M   'P 1'
#
loop_
_entity.id
_entity.type
_entity.pdbx_description
1 polymer ?
#
loop_
_entity_poly.entity_id
_entity_poly.type
_entity_poly.pdbx_seq_one_letter_code
_entity_poly.pdbx_strand_id
1 'polypeptide(L)'
;MAKIGFLFVCLLSLLFLVNTCAAVDFHVSPGTKVAHPGETVSYDLSASLTSDDDPDYYPMTEIFSIDQPIQYWTYSFSKNSVELNDLSTTNSSVLQITVPSNATSGTYTHSVNATCYDSEGIQVDVPTQIDVRVVNTDVQIPEFPSVALPVAAVLGIVAIFGRRKT
;
A
#
# COMPACT_ATOMS: atom_id res chain seq x y z
N MET A 1 54.06 -12.15 -19.93
CA MET A 1 52.75 -12.61 -19.43
C MET A 1 52.19 -11.55 -18.50
N ALA A 2 51.50 -10.55 -19.04
CA ALA A 2 50.99 -9.41 -18.28
C ALA A 2 49.51 -9.61 -17.95
N LYS A 3 49.25 -9.90 -16.67
CA LYS A 3 48.09 -9.51 -15.87
C LYS A 3 46.72 -9.40 -16.57
N ILE A 4 46.14 -10.55 -16.90
CA ILE A 4 44.69 -10.74 -17.17
C ILE A 4 43.81 -10.31 -15.97
N GLY A 5 44.37 -10.23 -14.76
CA GLY A 5 43.66 -9.77 -13.56
C GLY A 5 43.34 -8.27 -13.50
N PHE A 6 43.99 -7.41 -14.30
CA PHE A 6 43.76 -5.96 -14.24
C PHE A 6 42.54 -5.51 -15.07
N LEU A 7 42.21 -6.24 -16.14
CA LEU A 7 41.07 -5.93 -17.01
C LEU A 7 39.72 -6.30 -16.37
N PHE A 8 39.66 -7.36 -15.56
CA PHE A 8 38.43 -7.78 -14.88
C PHE A 8 38.04 -6.85 -13.72
N VAL A 9 39.01 -6.19 -13.08
CA VAL A 9 38.72 -5.25 -11.97
C VAL A 9 38.13 -3.95 -12.50
N CYS A 10 38.62 -3.43 -13.64
CA CYS A 10 38.00 -2.25 -14.28
C CYS A 10 36.61 -2.55 -14.89
N LEU A 11 36.41 -3.75 -15.43
CA LEU A 11 35.11 -4.14 -15.99
C LEU A 11 34.05 -4.38 -14.91
N LEU A 12 34.46 -4.88 -13.73
CA LEU A 12 33.57 -5.06 -12.59
C LEU A 12 33.25 -3.74 -11.86
N SER A 13 34.15 -2.75 -11.89
CA SER A 13 33.85 -1.39 -11.41
C SER A 13 32.92 -0.61 -12.33
N LEU A 14 32.82 -0.97 -13.61
CA LEU A 14 31.88 -0.36 -14.56
C LEU A 14 30.44 -0.89 -14.39
N LEU A 15 30.25 -2.03 -13.72
CA LEU A 15 28.94 -2.65 -13.45
C LEU A 15 28.22 -2.07 -12.22
N PHE A 16 28.83 -1.11 -11.52
CA PHE A 16 28.22 -0.34 -10.43
C PHE A 16 28.11 1.15 -10.77
N LEU A 17 27.88 1.50 -12.04
CA LEU A 17 27.13 2.73 -12.31
C LEU A 17 25.70 2.51 -11.84
N VAL A 18 25.47 2.77 -10.56
CA VAL A 18 24.16 3.17 -10.07
C VAL A 18 23.86 4.46 -10.82
N ASN A 19 23.02 4.37 -11.86
CA ASN A 19 22.42 5.56 -12.48
C ASN A 19 21.63 6.25 -11.38
N THR A 20 22.19 7.32 -10.84
CA THR A 20 21.48 8.26 -9.99
C THR A 20 20.62 9.11 -10.92
N CYS A 21 19.33 8.79 -11.09
CA CYS A 21 18.35 9.84 -11.44
C CYS A 21 18.57 10.96 -10.43
N ALA A 22 18.56 12.22 -10.88
CA ALA A 22 18.38 13.39 -10.04
C ALA A 22 17.41 13.01 -8.91
N ALA A 23 17.90 12.93 -7.68
CA ALA A 23 17.35 12.02 -6.71
C ALA A 23 16.01 12.57 -6.22
N VAL A 24 14.91 11.97 -6.68
CA VAL A 24 13.57 12.26 -6.20
C VAL A 24 13.31 11.39 -4.98
N ASP A 25 13.10 12.03 -3.83
CA ASP A 25 12.60 11.36 -2.64
C ASP A 25 11.09 11.10 -2.83
N PHE A 26 10.73 9.83 -2.80
CA PHE A 26 9.35 9.40 -2.93
C PHE A 26 8.84 8.86 -1.59
N HIS A 27 7.88 9.56 -1.02
CA HIS A 27 7.30 9.24 0.27
C HIS A 27 5.81 8.93 0.15
N VAL A 28 5.39 7.91 0.90
CA VAL A 28 3.99 7.47 0.96
C VAL A 28 3.56 7.35 2.41
N SER A 29 2.39 7.93 2.72
CA SER A 29 1.84 7.93 4.06
C SER A 29 0.33 7.67 4.06
N PRO A 30 -0.18 6.89 5.02
CA PRO A 30 0.55 6.02 5.95
C PRO A 30 1.04 4.75 5.23
N GLY A 31 2.03 4.02 5.77
CA GLY A 31 2.47 2.76 5.17
C GLY A 31 1.45 1.61 5.22
N THR A 32 0.49 1.67 6.14
CA THR A 32 -0.56 0.63 6.30
C THR A 32 -1.92 1.24 6.60
N LYS A 33 -3.00 0.70 5.99
CA LYS A 33 -4.39 1.00 6.35
C LYS A 33 -5.21 -0.27 6.57
N VAL A 34 -6.26 -0.15 7.39
CA VAL A 34 -7.24 -1.22 7.61
C VAL A 34 -8.49 -0.90 6.79
N ALA A 35 -9.09 -1.92 6.17
CA ALA A 35 -10.30 -1.81 5.37
C ALA A 35 -11.16 -3.08 5.46
N HIS A 36 -12.46 -2.95 5.19
CA HIS A 36 -13.37 -4.07 4.97
C HIS A 36 -13.51 -4.36 3.47
N PRO A 37 -13.96 -5.57 3.07
CA PRO A 37 -14.28 -5.86 1.69
C PRO A 37 -15.29 -4.84 1.11
N GLY A 38 -14.96 -4.26 -0.05
CA GLY A 38 -15.76 -3.24 -0.71
C GLY A 38 -15.46 -1.79 -0.32
N GLU A 39 -14.61 -1.56 0.68
CA GLU A 39 -14.20 -0.21 1.08
C GLU A 39 -13.06 0.34 0.22
N THR A 40 -12.94 1.67 0.20
CA THR A 40 -11.83 2.38 -0.43
C THR A 40 -10.97 3.06 0.63
N VAL A 41 -9.66 2.84 0.56
CA VAL A 41 -8.66 3.54 1.39
C VAL A 41 -7.86 4.52 0.54
N SER A 42 -7.28 5.54 1.17
CA SER A 42 -6.50 6.58 0.49
C SER A 42 -5.11 6.74 1.11
N TYR A 43 -4.10 6.93 0.27
CA TYR A 43 -2.69 7.14 0.65
C TYR A 43 -2.22 8.46 0.06
N ASP A 44 -1.52 9.26 0.85
CA ASP A 44 -0.87 10.47 0.40
C ASP A 44 0.48 10.10 -0.18
N LEU A 45 0.70 10.51 -1.43
CA LEU A 45 1.94 10.35 -2.17
C LEU A 45 2.61 11.72 -2.27
N SER A 46 3.90 11.80 -1.96
CA SER A 46 4.69 13.01 -2.16
C SER A 46 6.00 12.66 -2.85
N ALA A 47 6.30 13.41 -3.91
CA ALA A 47 7.58 13.40 -4.58
C ALA A 47 8.28 14.72 -4.31
N SER A 48 9.56 14.68 -3.96
CA SER A 48 10.36 15.86 -3.69
C SER A 48 11.78 15.75 -4.23
N LEU A 49 12.33 16.89 -4.61
CA LEU A 49 13.72 17.02 -5.02
C LEU A 49 14.63 16.84 -3.81
N THR A 50 15.63 15.98 -3.92
CA THR A 50 16.72 15.94 -2.94
C THR A 50 17.79 16.95 -3.34
N SER A 51 18.32 17.65 -2.34
CA SER A 51 18.90 18.99 -2.45
C SER A 51 20.29 19.09 -3.10
N ASP A 52 20.61 18.29 -4.11
CA ASP A 52 21.89 18.32 -4.86
C ASP A 52 21.72 18.26 -6.38
N ASP A 53 20.53 18.54 -6.89
CA ASP A 53 20.28 18.50 -8.34
C ASP A 53 20.90 19.68 -9.08
N ASP A 54 21.53 19.36 -10.20
CA ASP A 54 22.03 20.28 -11.21
C ASP A 54 20.84 21.09 -11.78
N PRO A 55 20.89 22.44 -11.80
CA PRO A 55 19.80 23.28 -12.33
C PRO A 55 19.41 22.97 -13.78
N ASP A 56 20.25 22.25 -14.54
CA ASP A 56 19.97 21.83 -15.91
C ASP A 56 18.95 20.66 -16.01
N TYR A 57 18.54 20.04 -14.90
CA TYR A 57 17.62 18.88 -14.88
C TYR A 57 16.13 19.22 -14.80
N TYR A 58 15.76 20.50 -14.68
CA TYR A 58 14.36 20.91 -14.49
C TYR A 58 13.68 21.41 -15.77
N PRO A 59 12.35 21.22 -15.92
CA PRO A 59 11.44 20.55 -14.99
C PRO A 59 11.47 19.01 -15.12
N MET A 60 11.28 18.31 -14.00
CA MET A 60 11.15 16.85 -13.96
C MET A 60 9.69 16.45 -13.83
N THR A 61 9.26 15.42 -14.58
CA THR A 61 7.92 14.86 -14.44
C THR A 61 7.99 13.50 -13.79
N GLU A 62 7.34 13.37 -12.64
CA GLU A 62 7.14 12.11 -11.92
C GLU A 62 5.81 11.49 -12.33
N ILE A 63 5.82 10.22 -12.69
CA ILE A 63 4.63 9.47 -13.08
C ILE A 63 4.36 8.38 -12.04
N PHE A 64 3.19 8.42 -11.42
CA PHE A 64 2.79 7.42 -10.42
C PHE A 64 2.09 6.24 -11.07
N SER A 65 2.45 5.03 -10.63
CA SER A 65 1.83 3.79 -11.11
C SER A 65 1.79 2.70 -10.02
N ILE A 66 1.03 1.64 -10.30
CA ILE A 66 1.00 0.42 -9.48
C ILE A 66 1.73 -0.66 -10.24
N ASP A 67 2.78 -1.21 -9.64
CA ASP A 67 3.44 -2.38 -10.22
C ASP A 67 2.61 -3.61 -9.93
N GLN A 68 2.40 -4.43 -10.97
CA GLN A 68 1.69 -5.71 -10.88
C GLN A 68 0.36 -5.60 -10.10
N PRO A 69 -0.64 -4.86 -10.63
CA PRO A 69 -1.93 -4.67 -9.96
C PRO A 69 -2.55 -6.00 -9.52
N ILE A 70 -3.01 -6.07 -8.27
CA ILE A 70 -3.65 -7.27 -7.74
C ILE A 70 -5.00 -7.45 -8.43
N GLN A 71 -5.30 -8.67 -8.86
CA GLN A 71 -6.54 -8.97 -9.57
C GLN A 71 -7.78 -8.55 -8.75
N TYR A 72 -8.73 -7.88 -9.42
CA TYR A 72 -9.99 -7.34 -8.86
C TYR A 72 -9.87 -6.15 -7.90
N TRP A 73 -8.65 -5.71 -7.59
CA TRP A 73 -8.44 -4.45 -6.88
C TRP A 73 -8.53 -3.28 -7.87
N THR A 74 -9.04 -2.15 -7.40
CA THR A 74 -9.13 -0.92 -8.21
C THR A 74 -8.23 0.16 -7.63
N TYR A 75 -7.52 0.86 -8.51
CA TYR A 75 -6.57 1.90 -8.16
C TYR A 75 -6.90 3.17 -8.92
N SER A 76 -6.87 4.32 -8.25
CA SER A 76 -6.98 5.62 -8.90
C SER A 76 -6.05 6.62 -8.24
N PHE A 77 -5.42 7.46 -9.05
CA PHE A 77 -4.61 8.57 -8.58
C PHE A 77 -5.37 9.87 -8.80
N SER A 78 -5.37 10.78 -7.83
CA SER A 78 -5.92 12.13 -8.05
C SER A 78 -5.16 12.88 -9.13
N LYS A 79 -3.85 12.61 -9.24
CA LYS A 79 -2.95 13.05 -10.30
C LYS A 79 -2.03 11.88 -10.65
N ASN A 80 -2.01 11.47 -11.91
CA ASN A 80 -1.15 10.40 -12.40
C ASN A 80 0.30 10.87 -12.63
N SER A 81 0.53 12.18 -12.73
CA SER A 81 1.86 12.76 -12.73
C SER A 81 1.93 14.07 -11.96
N VAL A 82 3.13 14.42 -11.52
CA VAL A 82 3.45 15.72 -10.92
C VAL A 82 4.74 16.26 -11.53
N GLU A 83 4.81 17.58 -11.71
CA GLU A 83 6.01 18.25 -12.18
C GLU A 83 6.79 18.80 -10.97
N LEU A 84 8.10 18.63 -10.94
CA LEU A 84 9.00 19.18 -9.95
C LEU A 84 9.97 20.16 -10.62
N ASN A 85 10.15 21.32 -9.99
CA ASN A 85 11.04 22.38 -10.46
C ASN A 85 11.47 23.25 -9.25
N ASP A 86 12.32 24.25 -9.51
CA ASP A 86 12.88 25.14 -8.48
C ASP A 86 11.83 25.86 -7.61
N LEU A 87 10.62 26.07 -8.13
CA LEU A 87 9.52 26.75 -7.44
C LEU A 87 8.54 25.77 -6.78
N SER A 88 8.45 24.55 -7.30
CA SER A 88 7.62 23.46 -6.79
C SER A 88 8.47 22.21 -6.54
N THR A 89 9.35 22.32 -5.54
CA THR A 89 10.33 21.28 -5.20
C THR A 89 9.69 20.05 -4.55
N THR A 90 8.44 20.15 -4.13
CA THR A 90 7.63 19.07 -3.61
C THR A 90 6.25 19.15 -4.20
N ASN A 91 5.74 18.02 -4.71
CA ASN A 91 4.36 17.90 -5.15
C ASN A 91 3.76 16.58 -4.71
N SER A 92 2.42 16.54 -4.70
CA SER A 92 1.69 15.43 -4.09
C SER A 92 0.51 14.95 -4.94
N SER A 93 0.16 13.68 -4.74
CA SER A 93 -1.01 13.01 -5.28
C SER A 93 -1.65 12.13 -4.21
N VAL A 94 -2.89 11.72 -4.42
CA VAL A 94 -3.60 10.78 -3.56
C VAL A 94 -3.86 9.51 -4.34
N LEU A 95 -3.39 8.38 -3.83
CA LEU A 95 -3.72 7.05 -4.32
C LEU A 95 -4.92 6.51 -3.57
N GLN A 96 -5.99 6.18 -4.28
CA GLN A 96 -7.14 5.47 -3.73
C GLN A 96 -7.08 4.01 -4.17
N ILE A 97 -7.27 3.11 -3.21
CA ILE A 97 -7.29 1.67 -3.42
C ILE A 97 -8.63 1.14 -2.93
N THR A 98 -9.39 0.51 -3.82
CA THR A 98 -10.66 -0.13 -3.49
C THR A 98 -10.48 -1.63 -3.34
N VAL A 99 -10.84 -2.12 -2.15
CA VAL A 99 -10.80 -3.54 -1.79
C VAL A 99 -11.98 -4.24 -2.46
N PRO A 100 -11.76 -5.38 -3.15
CA PRO A 100 -12.87 -6.12 -3.74
C PRO A 100 -13.83 -6.63 -2.66
N SER A 101 -15.12 -6.66 -2.96
CA SER A 101 -16.18 -7.03 -2.00
C SER A 101 -16.10 -8.49 -1.53
N ASN A 102 -15.38 -9.34 -2.25
CA ASN A 102 -15.12 -10.74 -1.92
C ASN A 102 -13.70 -10.98 -1.38
N ALA A 103 -12.98 -9.92 -0.99
CA ALA A 103 -11.65 -10.04 -0.41
C ALA A 103 -11.70 -10.88 0.88
N THR A 104 -10.77 -11.84 0.99
CA THR A 104 -10.56 -12.57 2.23
C THR A 104 -9.80 -11.71 3.24
N SER A 105 -9.99 -11.97 4.54
CA SER A 105 -9.17 -11.32 5.57
C SER A 105 -7.68 -11.62 5.35
N GLY A 106 -6.84 -10.60 5.43
CA GLY A 106 -5.40 -10.73 5.17
C GLY A 106 -4.72 -9.38 4.99
N THR A 107 -3.40 -9.39 4.88
CA THR A 107 -2.61 -8.21 4.49
C THR A 107 -2.27 -8.34 3.01
N TYR A 108 -2.59 -7.30 2.24
CA TYR A 108 -2.29 -7.21 0.82
C TYR A 108 -1.26 -6.09 0.62
N THR A 109 -0.08 -6.46 0.14
CA THR A 109 1.00 -5.52 -0.15
C THR A 109 0.90 -5.07 -1.60
N HIS A 110 0.96 -3.76 -1.82
CA HIS A 110 0.94 -3.13 -3.13
C HIS A 110 2.27 -2.42 -3.36
N SER A 111 2.86 -2.61 -4.53
CA SER A 111 4.04 -1.86 -4.97
C SER A 111 3.56 -0.64 -5.75
N VAL A 112 3.89 0.54 -5.25
CA VAL A 112 3.63 1.83 -5.89
C VAL A 112 4.94 2.33 -6.44
N ASN A 113 4.96 2.73 -7.70
CA ASN A 113 6.16 3.20 -8.36
C ASN A 113 6.01 4.67 -8.74
N ALA A 114 7.08 5.44 -8.52
CA ALA A 114 7.26 6.78 -9.07
C ALA A 114 8.35 6.71 -10.14
N THR A 115 7.99 7.06 -11.37
CA THR A 115 8.88 6.99 -12.52
C THR A 115 9.32 8.40 -12.93
N CYS A 116 10.63 8.65 -12.90
CA CYS A 116 11.30 9.82 -13.50
C CYS A 116 11.93 9.47 -14.85
N TYR A 117 12.18 10.50 -15.65
CA TYR A 117 13.12 10.46 -16.77
C TYR A 117 14.26 11.43 -16.48
N ASP A 118 15.50 10.97 -16.64
CA ASP A 118 16.66 11.84 -16.52
C ASP A 118 16.83 12.75 -17.76
N SER A 119 17.83 13.64 -17.72
CA SER A 119 18.12 14.56 -18.83
C SER A 119 18.52 13.86 -20.13
N GLU A 120 18.93 12.60 -20.06
CA GLU A 120 19.28 11.76 -21.21
C GLU A 120 18.07 10.94 -21.72
N GLY A 121 16.90 11.06 -21.07
CA GLY A 121 15.67 10.37 -21.39
C GLY A 121 15.62 8.92 -20.89
N ILE A 122 16.51 8.54 -19.97
CA ILE A 122 16.52 7.21 -19.35
C ILE A 122 15.46 7.19 -18.24
N GLN A 123 14.63 6.15 -18.27
CA GLN A 123 13.63 5.90 -17.25
C GLN A 123 14.30 5.40 -15.96
N VAL A 124 13.92 5.99 -14.82
CA VAL A 124 14.29 5.50 -13.50
C VAL A 124 13.04 5.34 -12.65
N ASP A 125 12.95 4.20 -11.97
CA ASP A 125 11.80 3.80 -11.17
C ASP A 125 12.18 3.78 -9.68
N VAL A 126 11.34 4.40 -8.86
CA VAL A 126 11.47 4.45 -7.39
C VAL A 126 10.28 3.72 -6.76
N PRO A 127 10.39 2.39 -6.57
CA PRO A 127 9.31 1.60 -6.00
C PRO A 127 9.23 1.75 -4.48
N THR A 128 8.02 1.76 -3.94
CA THR A 128 7.73 1.71 -2.52
C THR A 128 6.56 0.76 -2.24
N GLN A 129 6.49 0.24 -1.02
CA GLN A 129 5.47 -0.73 -0.64
C GLN A 129 4.51 -0.14 0.38
N ILE A 130 3.22 -0.42 0.17
CA ILE A 130 2.14 -0.11 1.11
C ILE A 130 1.28 -1.33 1.37
N ASP A 131 0.68 -1.38 2.54
CA ASP A 131 -0.15 -2.50 2.97
C ASP A 131 -1.61 -2.08 3.19
N VAL A 132 -2.53 -2.87 2.65
CA VAL A 132 -3.96 -2.84 3.00
C VAL A 132 -4.29 -4.09 3.80
N ARG A 133 -4.62 -3.91 5.08
CA ARG A 133 -5.07 -4.98 5.96
C ARG A 133 -6.58 -5.11 5.89
N VAL A 134 -7.04 -6.15 5.21
CA VAL A 134 -8.45 -6.50 5.09
C VAL A 134 -8.91 -7.25 6.33
N VAL A 135 -9.95 -6.75 6.98
CA VAL A 135 -10.61 -7.39 8.11
C VAL A 135 -12.06 -7.70 7.74
N ASN A 136 -12.47 -8.95 7.93
CA ASN A 136 -13.87 -9.35 7.79
C ASN A 136 -14.48 -9.45 9.20
N THR A 137 -15.47 -8.63 9.48
CA THR A 137 -16.17 -8.57 10.78
C THR A 137 -17.46 -9.39 10.80
N ASP A 138 -17.73 -10.23 9.79
CA ASP A 138 -18.89 -11.12 9.73
C ASP A 138 -18.84 -12.29 10.75
N VAL A 139 -18.52 -12.00 12.00
CA VAL A 139 -18.87 -12.88 13.11
C VAL A 139 -20.33 -12.59 13.45
N GLN A 140 -21.24 -13.28 12.76
CA GLN A 140 -22.60 -13.44 13.27
C GLN A 140 -22.52 -14.24 14.56
N ILE A 141 -22.37 -13.55 15.69
CA ILE A 141 -22.58 -14.15 17.00
C ILE A 141 -24.06 -14.56 17.01
N PRO A 142 -24.39 -15.86 17.08
CA PRO A 142 -25.78 -16.26 17.22
C PRO A 142 -26.27 -15.65 18.53
N GLU A 143 -27.15 -14.66 18.44
CA GLU A 143 -27.84 -14.14 19.59
C GLU A 143 -28.66 -15.30 20.15
N PHE A 144 -28.16 -15.91 21.22
CA PHE A 144 -28.97 -16.83 21.99
C PHE A 144 -30.24 -16.07 22.37
N PRO A 145 -31.44 -16.57 22.04
CA PRO A 145 -32.67 -15.90 22.41
C PRO A 145 -32.64 -15.77 23.93
N SER A 146 -32.48 -14.55 24.44
CA SER A 146 -32.34 -14.29 25.89
C SER A 146 -33.61 -14.66 26.66
N VAL A 147 -34.66 -15.10 25.96
CA VAL A 147 -35.92 -15.65 26.46
C VAL A 147 -35.81 -17.13 26.87
N ALA A 148 -34.88 -17.91 26.29
CA ALA A 148 -34.80 -19.36 26.56
C ALA A 148 -34.26 -19.69 27.96
N LEU A 149 -33.29 -18.91 28.46
CA LEU A 149 -32.71 -19.07 29.80
C LEU A 149 -33.74 -18.81 30.93
N PRO A 150 -34.51 -17.71 30.91
CA PRO A 150 -35.56 -17.47 31.90
C PRO A 150 -36.67 -18.53 31.87
N VAL A 151 -37.12 -18.96 30.69
CA VAL A 151 -38.23 -19.92 30.58
C VAL A 151 -37.83 -21.31 31.07
N ALA A 152 -36.62 -21.78 30.74
CA ALA A 152 -36.10 -23.06 31.25
C ALA A 152 -35.94 -23.05 32.78
N ALA A 153 -35.50 -21.92 33.36
CA ALA A 153 -35.39 -21.76 34.80
C ALA A 153 -36.76 -21.81 35.50
N VAL A 154 -37.78 -21.13 34.95
CA VAL A 154 -39.15 -21.14 35.48
C VAL A 154 -39.77 -22.54 35.38
N LEU A 155 -39.62 -23.23 34.25
CA LEU A 155 -40.12 -24.60 34.08
C LEU A 155 -39.42 -25.59 35.01
N GLY A 156 -38.10 -25.45 35.22
CA GLY A 156 -37.34 -26.26 36.17
C GLY A 156 -37.84 -26.08 37.61
N ILE A 157 -38.13 -24.84 38.03
CA ILE A 157 -38.67 -24.54 39.36
C ILE A 157 -40.08 -25.13 39.52
N VAL A 158 -40.97 -24.93 38.54
CA VAL A 158 -42.34 -25.48 38.59
C VAL A 158 -42.35 -27.01 38.62
N ALA A 159 -41.46 -27.67 37.89
CA ALA A 159 -41.35 -29.13 37.91
C ALA A 159 -40.86 -29.69 39.28
N ILE A 160 -39.98 -28.97 39.97
CA ILE A 160 -39.48 -29.35 41.30
C ILE A 160 -40.57 -29.14 42.38
N PHE A 161 -41.27 -28.00 42.35
CA PHE A 161 -42.31 -27.70 43.34
C PHE A 161 -43.64 -28.40 43.07
N GLY A 162 -43.95 -28.71 41.81
CA GLY A 162 -45.18 -29.41 41.40
C GLY A 162 -45.22 -30.89 41.80
N ARG A 163 -44.09 -31.52 42.11
CA ARG A 163 -44.02 -32.92 42.55
C ARG A 163 -44.36 -33.16 44.02
N ARG A 164 -44.61 -32.12 44.82
CA ARG A 164 -44.91 -32.26 46.26
C ARG A 164 -46.39 -32.39 46.65
N LYS A 165 -47.30 -32.60 45.69
CA LYS A 165 -48.69 -32.95 45.99
C LYS A 165 -49.24 -33.99 45.01
N THR A 166 -48.85 -35.24 45.24
CA THR A 166 -49.72 -36.42 45.10
C THR A 166 -49.36 -37.38 46.21
#